data_AF-A0A9X3NJQ7-F1
#
_entry.id   AF-A0A9X3NJQ7-F1
#
_cell.length_a   1.000
_cell.length_b   1.000
_cell.length_c   1.000
_cell.angle_alpha   90.00
_cell.angle_beta   90.00
_cell.angle_gamma   90.00
#
_symmetry.space_group_name_H-M   'P 1'
#
loop_
_entity.id
_entity.type
_entity.pdbx_description
1 polymer ?
#
loop_
_entity_poly.entity_id
_entity_poly.type
_entity_poly.pdbx_seq_one_letter_code
_entity_poly.pdbx_strand_id
1 'polypeptide(L)' 'MGILLLILGIILIVAGVFALVRRQLLWGIVLIVLGVIVAPGQFYLG' A
#
# COMPACT_ATOMS: atom_id res chain seq x y z
N MET A 1 8.34 17.49 -15.40
CA MET A 1 7.69 17.09 -14.14
C MET A 1 7.05 15.69 -14.19
N GLY A 2 7.33 14.82 -15.18
CA GLY A 2 6.68 13.51 -15.30
C GLY A 2 7.45 12.31 -14.71
N ILE A 3 8.78 12.29 -14.83
CA ILE A 3 9.59 11.11 -14.46
C ILE A 3 9.69 10.92 -12.94
N LEU A 4 9.79 12.04 -12.18
CA LEU A 4 9.98 12.01 -10.73
C LEU A 4 8.76 11.43 -10.00
N LEU A 5 7.55 11.81 -10.43
CA LEU A 5 6.30 11.30 -9.87
C LEU A 5 6.08 9.82 -10.23
N LEU A 6 6.50 9.41 -11.43
CA LEU A 6 6.46 8.01 -11.86
C LEU A 6 7.35 7.13 -10.97
N ILE A 7 8.58 7.56 -10.73
CA ILE A 7 9.52 6.86 -9.86
C ILE A 7 8.98 6.81 -8.43
N LEU A 8 8.43 7.91 -7.92
CA LEU A 8 7.83 7.97 -6.59
C LEU A 8 6.61 7.03 -6.46
N GLY A 9 5.77 6.95 -7.49
CA GLY A 9 4.63 6.02 -7.54
C GLY A 9 5.06 4.56 -7.53
N ILE A 10 6.10 4.21 -8.30
CA ILE A 10 6.65 2.85 -8.32
C ILE A 10 7.26 2.49 -6.95
N ILE A 11 8.00 3.42 -6.33
CA ILE A 11 8.56 3.23 -4.98
C ILE A 11 7.45 2.99 -3.95
N LEU A 12 6.34 3.74 -4.03
CA LEU A 12 5.20 3.60 -3.12
C LEU A 12 4.52 2.23 -3.26
N ILE A 13 4.37 1.72 -4.49
CA ILE A 13 3.83 0.38 -4.77
C ILE A 13 4.75 -0.71 -4.21
N VAL A 14 6.05 -0.61 -4.50
CA VAL A 14 7.04 -1.61 -4.03
C VAL A 14 7.13 -1.59 -2.50
N ALA A 15 7.05 -0.42 -1.86
CA ALA A 15 7.01 -0.31 -0.40
C ALA A 15 5.76 -0.97 0.20
N GLY A 16 4.60 -0.85 -0.44
CA GLY A 16 3.37 -1.55 -0.05
C GLY A 16 3.50 -3.08 -0.14
N VAL A 17 4.12 -3.58 -1.21
CA VAL A 17 4.40 -5.03 -1.37
C VAL A 17 5.46 -5.50 -0.38
N PHE A 18 6.53 -4.74 -0.15
CA PHE A 18 7.56 -5.08 0.82
C PHE A 18 7.04 -5.07 2.26
N ALA A 19 6.07 -4.20 2.59
CA ALA A 19 5.38 -4.22 3.88
C ALA A 19 4.63 -5.54 4.10
N LEU A 20 4.05 -6.11 3.04
CA LEU A 20 3.36 -7.41 3.08
C LEU A 20 4.32 -8.60 3.26
N VAL A 21 5.55 -8.50 2.74
CA VAL A 21 6.54 -9.58 2.73
C VAL A 21 7.37 -9.67 4.03
N ARG A 22 7.49 -8.59 4.81
CA ARG A 22 8.57 -8.45 5.83
C ARG A 22 8.25 -8.89 7.27
N ARG A 23 7.78 -10.13 7.46
CA ARG A 23 8.09 -11.00 8.64
C ARG A 23 7.09 -11.17 9.81
N GLN A 24 5.79 -10.97 9.75
CA GLN A 24 4.94 -11.45 10.86
C GLN A 24 3.55 -11.83 10.34
N LEU A 25 3.13 -13.09 10.51
CA LEU A 25 1.78 -13.55 10.12
C LEU A 25 0.68 -12.62 10.68
N LEU A 26 0.88 -12.12 11.90
CA LEU A 26 0.06 -11.07 12.53
C LEU A 26 0.03 -9.76 11.73
N TRP A 27 1.17 -9.25 11.28
CA TRP A 27 1.23 -8.02 10.48
C TRP A 27 0.69 -8.21 9.06
N GLY A 28 0.85 -9.40 8.47
CA GLY A 28 0.22 -9.73 7.17
C GLY A 28 -1.31 -9.68 7.25
N ILE A 29 -1.90 -10.24 8.31
CA ILE A 29 -3.35 -10.16 8.57
C ILE A 29 -3.78 -8.71 8.79
N VAL A 30 -3.05 -7.96 9.61
CA VAL A 30 -3.32 -6.53 9.86
C VAL A 30 -3.27 -5.73 8.54
N LEU A 31 -2.32 -6.01 7.66
CA LEU A 31 -2.20 -5.36 6.34
C LEU A 31 -3.32 -5.76 5.37
N ILE A 32 -3.80 -7.01 5.40
CA ILE A 32 -4.98 -7.43 4.62
C ILE A 32 -6.22 -6.69 5.11
N VAL A 33 -6.45 -6.63 6.42
CA VAL A 33 -7.60 -5.95 7.02
C VAL A 33 -7.54 -4.43 6.76
N LEU A 34 -6.38 -3.80 6.99
CA LEU A 34 -6.19 -2.39 6.69
C LEU A 34 -6.30 -2.10 5.19
N GLY A 35 -5.79 -2.96 4.32
CA GLY A 35 -5.94 -2.83 2.87
C GLY A 35 -7.40 -2.85 2.44
N VAL A 36 -8.20 -3.77 2.99
CA VAL A 36 -9.64 -3.89 2.70
C VAL A 36 -10.48 -2.77 3.33
N ILE A 37 -10.03 -2.14 4.41
CA ILE A 37 -10.73 -1.00 5.04
C ILE A 37 -10.34 0.33 4.39
N VAL A 38 -9.07 0.49 4.02
CA VAL A 38 -8.56 1.72 3.39
C VAL A 38 -8.93 1.77 1.91
N ALA A 39 -8.97 0.64 1.19
CA ALA A 39 -9.40 0.57 -0.21
C ALA A 39 -10.81 1.15 -0.47
N PRO A 40 -11.87 0.83 0.30
CA PRO A 40 -13.17 1.46 0.15
C PRO A 40 -13.15 2.92 0.63
N GLY A 41 -12.32 3.27 1.63
CA GLY A 41 -12.16 4.66 2.07
C GLY A 41 -11.69 5.61 0.96
N GLN A 42 -10.87 5.13 0.02
CA GLN A 42 -10.49 5.89 -1.19
C GLN A 42 -11.65 6.11 -2.16
N PHE A 43 -12.69 5.29 -2.11
CA PHE A 43 -13.86 5.38 -2.98
C PHE A 43 -14.86 6.45 -2.51
N TYR A 44 -14.81 6.84 -1.23
CA TYR A 44 -15.80 7.75 -0.61
C TYR A 44 -15.26 9.14 -0.23
N LEU A 45 -13.94 9.38 -0.28
CA LEU A 45 -13.30 10.63 0.17
C LEU A 45 -12.29 11.22 -0.85
N GLY A 46 -12.49 10.94 -2.14
CA GLY A 46 -11.74 11.59 -3.23
C GLY A 46 -12.04 13.09 -3.33
#